data_AF-A0A932JWV0-F1
#
_entry.id   AF-A0A932JWV0-F1
#
_cell.length_a   1.000
_cell.length_b   1.000
_cell.length_c   1.000
_cell.angle_alpha   90.00
_cell.angle_beta   90.00
_cell.angle_gamma   90.00
#
_symmetry.space_group_name_H-M   'P 1'
#
loop_
_entity.id
_entity.type
_entity.pdbx_description
1 polymer ?
#
loop_
_entity_poly.entity_id
_entity_poly.type
_entity_poly.pdbx_seq_one_letter_code
_entity_poly.pdbx_strand_id
1 'polypeptide(L)'
;MQAAKPRYWVYSGERVVGPYDPLEVSRLPVFDAELPLCEEDLLGTPAECWRRAADAAEFSAAFPESERTPPGVEPPKVGPWPPDPERSAVDALGTAQERMGIIDRSLEATQKRLSARREAYERLKRDMAARVAAAAELEEKVRAMGHRVGGYLNMKEELDQARAALSMQGQKAAELESQLKRVEEKLRKPPPPAKQERRSRPRRAGPDPFSDVPKDSADLGLPPATSFDVPDFS
;
A
#
# COMPACT_ATOMS: atom_id res chain seq x y z
N MET A 1 -47.72 11.26 -38.48
CA MET A 1 -46.70 11.87 -37.60
C MET A 1 -47.17 11.66 -36.18
N GLN A 2 -46.47 10.82 -35.40
CA GLN A 2 -46.81 10.64 -33.99
C GLN A 2 -46.29 11.89 -33.27
N ALA A 3 -47.17 12.66 -32.63
CA ALA A 3 -46.74 13.73 -31.74
C ALA A 3 -45.91 13.09 -30.63
N ALA A 4 -44.69 13.58 -30.42
CA ALA A 4 -43.87 13.16 -29.28
C ALA A 4 -44.69 13.42 -28.00
N LYS A 5 -44.73 12.44 -27.09
CA LYS A 5 -45.42 12.62 -25.82
C LYS A 5 -44.66 13.67 -25.00
N PRO A 6 -45.34 14.66 -24.40
CA PRO A 6 -44.68 15.68 -23.59
C PRO A 6 -44.05 15.01 -22.37
N ARG A 7 -42.83 15.40 -22.04
CA ARG A 7 -42.09 14.98 -20.85
C ARG A 7 -41.99 16.13 -19.87
N TYR A 8 -41.90 15.79 -18.59
CA TYR A 8 -41.98 16.77 -17.51
C TYR A 8 -40.80 16.67 -16.55
N TRP A 9 -40.27 17.82 -16.19
CA TRP A 9 -39.39 18.02 -15.06
C TRP A 9 -40.22 18.28 -13.80
N VAL A 10 -39.81 17.67 -12.70
CA VAL A 10 -40.47 17.77 -11.40
C VAL A 10 -39.56 18.49 -10.43
N TYR A 11 -40.06 19.48 -9.70
CA TYR A 11 -39.31 20.14 -8.63
C TYR A 11 -39.67 19.55 -7.27
N SER A 12 -38.73 18.80 -6.68
CA SER A 12 -38.90 18.13 -5.39
C SER A 12 -38.01 18.79 -4.35
N GLY A 13 -38.58 19.75 -3.62
CA GLY A 13 -37.93 20.47 -2.53
C GLY A 13 -36.77 21.35 -3.01
N GLU A 14 -35.57 20.79 -3.13
CA GLU A 14 -34.34 21.51 -3.48
C GLU A 14 -33.74 21.08 -4.83
N ARG A 15 -34.37 20.12 -5.53
CA ARG A 15 -33.81 19.54 -6.74
C ARG A 15 -34.87 19.41 -7.83
N VAL A 16 -34.47 19.75 -9.04
CA VAL A 16 -35.21 19.42 -10.27
C VAL A 16 -34.81 18.00 -10.68
N VAL A 17 -35.79 17.12 -10.87
CA VAL A 17 -35.60 15.72 -11.25
C VAL A 17 -36.43 15.40 -12.50
N GLY A 18 -35.89 14.58 -13.40
CA GLY A 18 -36.52 14.27 -14.68
C GLY A 18 -35.52 14.21 -15.84
N PRO A 19 -36.00 14.29 -17.11
CA PRO A 19 -37.39 14.42 -17.51
C PRO A 19 -38.15 13.08 -17.42
N TYR A 20 -39.41 13.12 -17.01
CA TYR A 20 -40.27 11.94 -16.83
C TYR A 20 -41.41 11.92 -17.83
N ASP A 21 -41.82 10.73 -18.26
CA ASP A 21 -43.07 10.56 -19.02
C ASP A 21 -44.29 10.75 -18.07
N PRO A 22 -45.49 11.09 -18.58
CA PRO A 22 -46.67 11.30 -17.73
C PRO A 22 -47.04 10.10 -16.84
N LEU A 23 -46.82 8.89 -17.35
CA LEU A 23 -47.03 7.65 -16.60
C LEU A 23 -45.98 7.44 -15.50
N GLU A 24 -44.79 8.02 -15.63
CA GLU A 24 -43.73 7.95 -14.62
C GLU A 24 -43.96 8.97 -13.51
N VAL A 25 -44.38 10.19 -13.87
CA VAL A 25 -44.72 11.25 -12.91
C VAL A 25 -45.83 10.80 -11.96
N SER A 26 -46.91 10.19 -12.49
CA SER A 26 -48.03 9.68 -11.67
C SER A 26 -47.66 8.50 -10.76
N ARG A 27 -46.51 7.87 -10.96
CA ARG A 27 -45.97 6.80 -10.10
C ARG A 27 -44.96 7.31 -9.08
N LEU A 28 -44.60 8.59 -9.12
CA LEU A 28 -43.68 9.14 -8.14
C LEU A 28 -44.32 9.11 -6.74
N PRO A 29 -43.56 8.76 -5.70
CA PRO A 29 -44.07 8.73 -4.33
C PRO A 29 -44.44 10.12 -3.79
N VAL A 30 -43.98 11.17 -4.47
CA VAL A 30 -44.24 12.58 -4.15
C VAL A 30 -45.31 13.18 -5.07
N PHE A 31 -46.03 12.37 -5.84
CA PHE A 31 -47.06 12.85 -6.75
C PHE A 31 -48.29 13.33 -5.97
N ASP A 32 -48.46 14.65 -5.91
CA ASP A 32 -49.61 15.34 -5.35
C ASP A 32 -50.14 16.40 -6.31
N ALA A 33 -51.30 16.96 -6.00
CA ALA A 33 -51.95 18.00 -6.82
C ALA A 33 -51.09 19.27 -6.97
N GLU A 34 -50.29 19.56 -5.94
CA GLU A 34 -49.45 20.75 -5.82
C GLU A 34 -48.06 20.58 -6.45
N LEU A 35 -47.74 19.38 -6.94
CA LEU A 35 -46.43 19.06 -7.46
C LEU A 35 -46.09 19.99 -8.64
N PRO A 36 -45.00 20.78 -8.55
CA PRO A 36 -44.58 21.66 -9.62
C PRO A 36 -43.96 20.86 -10.78
N LEU A 37 -44.58 21.00 -11.95
CA LEU A 37 -44.19 20.39 -13.22
C LEU A 37 -43.79 21.46 -14.23
N CYS A 38 -42.73 21.20 -15.00
CA CYS A 38 -42.33 22.00 -16.16
C CYS A 38 -42.14 21.08 -17.37
N GLU A 39 -42.63 21.49 -18.55
CA GLU A 39 -42.41 20.73 -19.78
C GLU A 39 -40.91 20.72 -20.16
N GLU A 40 -40.44 19.61 -20.74
CA GLU A 40 -39.03 19.40 -21.14
C GLU A 40 -38.54 20.52 -22.07
N ASP A 41 -39.37 20.94 -23.01
CA ASP A 41 -39.04 21.94 -24.03
C ASP A 41 -38.93 23.37 -23.46
N LEU A 42 -39.45 23.61 -22.25
CA LEU A 42 -39.53 24.94 -21.64
C LEU A 42 -38.47 25.18 -20.56
N LEU A 43 -37.87 24.13 -19.99
CA LEU A 43 -36.90 24.26 -18.90
C LEU A 43 -35.65 25.02 -19.37
N GLY A 44 -35.28 26.09 -18.65
CA GLY A 44 -34.08 26.90 -18.97
C GLY A 44 -34.28 27.88 -20.14
N THR A 45 -35.50 28.01 -20.66
CA THR A 45 -35.87 29.00 -21.68
C THR A 45 -36.54 30.22 -21.04
N PRO A 46 -36.61 31.38 -21.71
CA PRO A 46 -37.36 32.54 -21.19
C PRO A 46 -38.88 32.30 -21.09
N ALA A 47 -39.39 31.18 -21.64
CA ALA A 47 -40.78 30.77 -21.55
C ALA A 47 -41.00 29.66 -20.50
N GLU A 48 -40.03 29.42 -19.62
CA GLU A 48 -40.13 28.46 -18.52
C GLU A 48 -41.39 28.70 -17.69
N CYS A 49 -42.21 27.66 -17.55
CA CYS A 49 -43.50 27.72 -16.88
C CYS A 49 -43.66 26.51 -15.97
N TRP A 50 -43.61 26.76 -14.67
CA TRP A 50 -43.94 25.76 -13.66
C TRP A 50 -45.44 25.81 -13.38
N ARG A 51 -46.10 24.66 -13.48
CA ARG A 51 -47.54 24.49 -13.23
C ARG A 51 -47.75 23.38 -12.20
N ARG A 52 -48.85 23.46 -11.47
CA ARG A 52 -49.27 22.39 -10.56
C ARG A 52 -49.70 21.16 -11.36
N ALA A 53 -49.48 19.97 -10.82
CA ALA A 53 -49.95 18.74 -11.44
C ALA A 53 -51.47 18.73 -11.65
N ALA A 54 -52.25 19.36 -10.75
CA ALA A 54 -53.70 19.49 -10.91
C ALA A 54 -54.12 20.31 -12.14
N ASP A 55 -53.30 21.28 -12.55
CA ASP A 55 -53.59 22.20 -13.67
C ASP A 55 -53.06 21.70 -15.02
N ALA A 56 -52.24 20.65 -15.01
CA ALA A 56 -51.71 20.03 -16.23
C ALA A 56 -52.77 19.09 -16.84
N ALA A 57 -53.03 19.23 -18.14
CA ALA A 57 -54.13 18.53 -18.82
C ALA A 57 -54.03 16.99 -18.69
N GLU A 58 -52.81 16.47 -18.74
CA GLU A 58 -52.46 15.05 -18.67
C GLU A 58 -52.72 14.44 -17.29
N PHE A 59 -52.69 15.25 -16.24
CA PHE A 59 -52.75 14.82 -14.84
C PHE A 59 -54.03 15.27 -14.14
N SER A 60 -54.70 16.31 -14.66
CA SER A 60 -55.94 16.86 -14.09
C SER A 60 -56.98 15.78 -13.80
N ALA A 61 -57.13 14.79 -14.69
CA ALA A 61 -58.06 13.67 -14.54
C ALA A 61 -57.83 12.80 -13.28
N ALA A 62 -56.61 12.80 -12.72
CA ALA A 62 -56.27 12.06 -11.51
C ALA A 62 -56.69 12.78 -10.21
N PHE A 63 -57.01 14.07 -10.28
CA PHE A 63 -57.35 14.91 -9.11
C PHE A 63 -58.82 15.35 -9.13
N PRO A 64 -59.47 15.46 -7.96
CA PRO A 64 -60.85 15.94 -7.85
C PRO A 64 -60.99 17.39 -8.32
N GLU A 65 -62.17 17.77 -8.84
CA GLU A 65 -62.44 19.13 -9.34
C GLU A 65 -62.25 20.24 -8.30
N SER A 66 -62.33 19.92 -7.01
CA SER A 66 -62.07 20.86 -5.91
C SER A 66 -60.61 21.31 -5.80
N GLU A 67 -59.67 20.54 -6.35
CA GLU A 67 -58.23 20.83 -6.35
C GLU A 67 -57.80 21.48 -7.68
N ARG A 68 -58.71 21.57 -8.65
CA ARG A 68 -58.45 22.19 -9.95
C ARG A 68 -58.81 23.67 -9.91
N THR A 69 -57.97 24.50 -10.52
CA THR A 69 -58.31 25.91 -10.72
C THR A 69 -59.52 26.00 -11.68
N PRO A 70 -60.58 26.76 -11.37
CA PRO A 70 -61.77 26.81 -12.20
C PRO A 70 -61.49 27.40 -13.60
N PRO A 71 -62.10 26.85 -14.67
CA PRO A 71 -61.84 27.27 -16.04
C PRO A 71 -62.35 28.71 -16.26
N GLY A 72 -61.45 29.61 -16.70
CA GLY A 72 -61.77 31.02 -16.96
C GLY A 72 -61.19 32.01 -15.95
N VAL A 73 -60.58 31.52 -14.88
CA VAL A 73 -59.63 32.32 -14.08
C VAL A 73 -58.29 32.25 -14.81
N GLU A 74 -57.71 33.40 -15.18
CA GLU A 74 -56.35 33.39 -15.74
C GLU A 74 -55.44 32.60 -14.78
N PRO A 75 -54.67 31.61 -15.29
CA PRO A 75 -53.72 30.92 -14.43
C PRO A 75 -52.86 31.99 -13.77
N PRO A 76 -52.72 31.99 -12.43
CA PRO A 76 -51.94 33.03 -11.75
C PRO A 76 -50.59 33.13 -12.45
N LYS A 77 -50.27 34.33 -12.93
CA LYS A 77 -49.01 34.62 -13.63
C LYS A 77 -47.86 33.97 -12.84
N VAL A 78 -47.13 33.12 -13.55
CA VAL A 78 -45.87 32.48 -13.18
C VAL A 78 -45.05 33.43 -12.31
N GLY A 79 -44.90 33.07 -11.04
CA GLY A 79 -44.14 33.81 -10.05
C GLY A 79 -44.02 32.99 -8.76
N PRO A 80 -42.86 33.02 -8.09
CA PRO A 80 -42.59 32.19 -6.93
C PRO A 80 -43.56 32.59 -5.83
N TRP A 81 -43.97 31.65 -5.00
CA TRP A 81 -44.56 32.01 -3.71
C TRP A 81 -43.43 32.16 -2.67
N PRO A 82 -42.85 33.35 -2.44
CA PRO A 82 -42.43 33.76 -1.11
C PRO A 82 -43.58 34.55 -0.45
N PRO A 83 -43.83 34.35 0.85
CA PRO A 83 -44.90 35.05 1.56
C PRO A 83 -44.65 36.56 1.65
N ASP A 84 -45.74 37.34 1.75
CA ASP A 84 -45.77 38.80 1.89
C ASP A 84 -44.77 39.33 2.95
N PRO A 85 -43.94 40.35 2.63
CA PRO A 85 -42.80 40.76 3.46
C PRO A 85 -43.14 41.56 4.73
N GLU A 86 -44.33 42.14 4.86
CA GLU A 86 -44.59 43.12 5.95
C GLU A 86 -45.05 42.50 7.27
N ARG A 87 -45.62 41.29 7.25
CA ARG A 87 -45.88 40.48 8.46
C ARG A 87 -44.89 39.34 8.62
N SER A 88 -44.34 38.83 7.51
CA SER A 88 -43.27 37.84 7.56
C SER A 88 -41.94 38.42 7.98
N ALA A 89 -41.62 39.72 7.89
CA ALA A 89 -40.29 40.20 8.32
C ALA A 89 -39.97 39.92 9.80
N VAL A 90 -40.97 39.89 10.69
CA VAL A 90 -40.78 39.61 12.12
C VAL A 90 -40.76 38.09 12.40
N ASP A 91 -41.63 37.32 11.74
CA ASP A 91 -41.58 35.84 11.76
C ASP A 91 -40.39 35.28 10.94
N ALA A 92 -39.86 36.04 9.99
CA ALA A 92 -38.67 35.78 9.18
C ALA A 92 -37.41 36.05 9.97
N LEU A 93 -37.41 37.02 10.89
CA LEU A 93 -36.34 37.18 11.88
C LEU A 93 -36.35 36.02 12.88
N GLY A 94 -37.54 35.59 13.33
CA GLY A 94 -37.68 34.37 14.15
C GLY A 94 -37.21 33.11 13.42
N THR A 95 -37.67 32.88 12.19
CA THR A 95 -37.25 31.74 11.37
C THR A 95 -35.82 31.86 10.85
N ALA A 96 -35.27 33.06 10.65
CA ALA A 96 -33.85 33.26 10.33
C ALA A 96 -32.97 33.00 11.55
N GLN A 97 -33.39 33.39 12.75
CA GLN A 97 -32.70 33.07 14.00
C GLN A 97 -32.76 31.56 14.29
N GLU A 98 -33.90 30.91 14.02
CA GLU A 98 -34.04 29.46 14.09
C GLU A 98 -33.17 28.74 13.06
N ARG A 99 -33.15 29.21 11.80
CA ARG A 99 -32.26 28.69 10.73
C ARG A 99 -30.79 28.88 11.08
N MET A 100 -30.42 30.02 11.63
CA MET A 100 -29.07 30.30 12.12
C MET A 100 -28.72 29.35 13.27
N GLY A 101 -29.65 29.10 14.20
CA GLY A 101 -29.46 28.08 15.24
C GLY A 101 -29.37 26.64 14.72
N ILE A 102 -30.00 26.31 13.58
CA ILE A 102 -29.80 25.02 12.89
C ILE A 102 -28.42 24.97 12.25
N ILE A 103 -28.00 26.04 11.58
CA ILE A 103 -26.67 26.16 10.97
C ILE A 103 -25.59 26.06 12.04
N ASP A 104 -25.69 26.80 13.14
CA ASP A 104 -24.73 26.77 14.25
C ASP A 104 -24.63 25.37 14.85
N ARG A 105 -25.77 24.69 15.09
CA ARG A 105 -25.78 23.30 15.56
C ARG A 105 -25.13 22.35 14.54
N SER A 106 -25.39 22.54 13.25
CA SER A 106 -24.76 21.75 12.19
C SER A 106 -23.25 22.02 12.07
N LEU A 107 -22.84 23.27 12.29
CA LEU A 107 -21.44 23.71 12.25
C LEU A 107 -20.69 23.15 13.46
N GLU A 108 -21.28 23.22 14.66
CA GLU A 108 -20.74 22.55 15.85
C GLU A 108 -20.65 21.04 15.67
N ALA A 109 -21.67 20.41 15.09
CA ALA A 109 -21.67 18.96 14.84
C ALA A 109 -20.56 18.57 13.84
N THR A 110 -20.38 19.35 12.77
CA THR A 110 -19.31 19.12 11.80
C THR A 110 -17.93 19.39 12.40
N GLN A 111 -17.78 20.43 13.22
CA GLN A 111 -16.53 20.72 13.94
C GLN A 111 -16.17 19.62 14.94
N LYS A 112 -17.15 19.10 15.70
CA LYS A 112 -16.98 17.93 16.58
C LYS A 112 -16.59 16.67 15.79
N ARG A 113 -17.21 16.45 14.63
CA ARG A 113 -16.85 15.32 13.76
C ARG A 113 -15.45 15.45 13.18
N LEU A 114 -15.04 16.66 12.78
CA LEU A 114 -13.70 16.93 12.25
C LEU A 114 -12.62 16.77 13.32
N SER A 115 -12.85 17.29 14.53
CA SER A 115 -11.92 17.11 15.66
C SER A 115 -11.78 15.63 16.04
N ALA A 116 -12.90 14.89 16.16
CA ALA A 116 -12.86 13.45 16.42
C ALA A 116 -12.09 12.66 15.32
N ARG A 117 -12.30 13.01 14.04
CA ARG A 117 -11.54 12.41 12.92
C ARG A 117 -10.06 12.75 12.99
N ARG A 118 -9.71 13.98 13.36
CA ARG A 118 -8.31 14.41 13.54
C ARG A 118 -7.64 13.63 14.67
N GLU A 119 -8.30 13.47 15.81
CA GLU A 119 -7.79 12.68 16.93
C GLU A 119 -7.59 11.21 16.56
N ALA A 120 -8.54 10.61 15.83
CA ALA A 120 -8.42 9.25 15.33
C ALA A 120 -7.24 9.11 14.35
N TYR A 121 -7.04 10.08 13.47
CA TYR A 121 -5.90 10.12 12.55
C TYR A 121 -4.57 10.23 13.31
N GLU A 122 -4.47 11.13 14.29
CA GLU A 122 -3.26 11.28 15.10
C GLU A 122 -2.95 10.02 15.92
N ARG A 123 -3.99 9.34 16.43
CA ARG A 123 -3.83 8.04 17.10
C ARG A 123 -3.30 6.98 16.12
N LEU A 124 -3.91 6.86 14.95
CA LEU A 124 -3.47 5.91 13.93
C LEU A 124 -2.03 6.19 13.47
N LYS A 125 -1.65 7.46 13.33
CA LYS A 125 -0.29 7.88 13.01
C LYS A 125 0.71 7.46 14.08
N ARG A 126 0.37 7.65 15.36
CA ARG A 126 1.19 7.17 16.49
C ARG A 126 1.32 5.65 16.52
N ASP A 127 0.23 4.93 16.29
CA ASP A 127 0.23 3.46 16.26
C ASP A 127 1.09 2.93 15.11
N MET A 128 1.02 3.55 13.92
CA MET A 128 1.88 3.19 12.79
C MET A 128 3.36 3.49 13.07
N ALA A 129 3.67 4.65 13.66
CA ALA A 129 5.04 4.98 14.05
C ALA A 129 5.60 3.97 15.07
N ALA A 130 4.80 3.56 16.06
CA ALA A 130 5.18 2.54 17.02
C ALA A 130 5.42 1.17 16.35
N ARG A 131 4.59 0.78 15.38
CA ARG A 131 4.78 -0.46 14.62
C ARG A 131 6.05 -0.44 13.77
N VAL A 132 6.35 0.69 13.13
CA VAL A 132 7.60 0.86 12.35
C VAL A 132 8.82 0.76 13.26
N ALA A 133 8.79 1.41 14.44
CA ALA A 133 9.86 1.29 15.41
C ALA A 133 10.06 -0.15 15.91
N ALA A 134 8.98 -0.86 16.22
CA ALA A 134 9.04 -2.27 16.62
C ALA A 134 9.56 -3.18 15.50
N ALA A 135 9.21 -2.90 14.24
CA ALA A 135 9.72 -3.64 13.09
C ALA A 135 11.24 -3.41 12.91
N ALA A 136 11.72 -2.18 13.07
CA ALA A 136 13.15 -1.87 13.01
C ALA A 136 13.94 -2.58 14.13
N GLU A 137 13.41 -2.62 15.35
CA GLU A 137 14.02 -3.35 16.48
C GLU A 137 14.08 -4.87 16.20
N LEU A 138 13.02 -5.43 15.63
CA LEU A 138 13.00 -6.84 15.22
C LEU A 138 14.02 -7.12 14.12
N GLU A 139 14.14 -6.24 13.13
CA GLU A 139 15.13 -6.37 12.06
C GLU A 139 16.56 -6.35 12.62
N GLU A 140 16.85 -5.45 13.55
CA GLU A 140 18.15 -5.40 14.24
C GLU A 140 18.43 -6.70 15.01
N LYS A 141 17.44 -7.24 15.72
CA LYS A 141 17.58 -8.53 16.42
C LYS A 141 17.82 -9.68 15.45
N VAL A 142 17.12 -9.72 14.32
CA VAL A 142 17.33 -10.73 13.27
C VAL A 142 18.72 -10.62 12.68
N ARG A 143 19.20 -9.40 12.41
CA ARG A 143 20.56 -9.14 11.93
C ARG A 143 21.61 -9.60 12.93
N ALA A 144 21.44 -9.26 14.21
CA ALA A 144 22.32 -9.69 15.29
C ALA A 144 22.35 -11.22 15.45
N MET A 145 21.19 -11.89 15.36
CA MET A 145 21.13 -13.35 15.33
C MET A 145 21.82 -13.93 14.09
N GLY A 146 21.64 -13.32 12.92
CA GLY A 146 22.33 -13.71 11.69
C GLY A 146 23.85 -13.68 11.84
N HIS A 147 24.41 -12.63 12.44
CA HIS A 147 25.85 -12.56 12.74
C HIS A 147 26.31 -13.64 13.71
N ARG A 148 25.53 -13.94 14.77
CA ARG A 148 25.86 -15.01 15.71
C ARG A 148 25.86 -16.38 15.03
N VAL A 149 24.82 -16.68 14.24
CA VAL A 149 24.72 -17.94 13.50
C VAL A 149 25.84 -18.06 12.47
N GLY A 150 26.16 -17.00 11.74
CA GLY A 150 27.31 -16.96 10.84
C GLY A 150 28.64 -17.25 11.55
N GLY A 151 28.84 -16.66 12.74
CA GLY A 151 30.00 -16.97 13.59
C GLY A 151 30.09 -18.44 14.01
N TYR A 152 28.96 -19.06 14.36
CA TYR A 152 28.91 -20.50 14.68
C TYR A 152 29.25 -21.39 13.47
N LEU A 153 28.82 -21.01 12.26
CA LEU A 153 29.17 -21.74 11.05
C LEU A 153 30.67 -21.67 10.78
N ASN A 154 31.28 -20.49 10.90
CA ASN A 154 32.74 -20.33 10.74
C ASN A 154 33.51 -21.15 11.79
N MET A 155 33.11 -21.11 13.06
CA MET A 155 33.74 -21.95 14.10
C MET A 155 33.58 -23.46 13.83
N LYS A 156 32.45 -23.88 13.26
CA LYS A 156 32.25 -25.27 12.88
C LYS A 156 33.19 -25.69 11.76
N GLU A 157 33.37 -24.84 10.75
CA GLU A 157 34.34 -25.08 9.68
C GLU A 157 35.77 -25.17 10.21
N GLU A 158 36.16 -24.29 11.13
CA GLU A 158 37.47 -24.36 11.82
C GLU A 158 37.64 -25.65 12.62
N LEU A 159 36.60 -26.10 13.34
CA LEU A 159 36.62 -27.37 14.07
C LEU A 159 36.76 -28.58 13.13
N ASP A 160 36.06 -28.57 12.00
CA ASP A 160 36.17 -29.64 11.00
C ASP A 160 37.57 -29.64 10.35
N GLN A 161 38.14 -28.47 10.07
CA GLN A 161 39.54 -28.34 9.61
C GLN A 161 40.55 -28.84 10.65
N ALA A 162 40.38 -28.46 11.92
CA ALA A 162 41.23 -28.91 13.02
C ALA A 162 41.15 -30.45 13.19
N ARG A 163 39.95 -31.02 13.06
CA ARG A 163 39.73 -32.46 13.11
C ARG A 163 40.40 -33.18 11.94
N ALA A 164 40.31 -32.63 10.73
CA ALA A 164 41.01 -33.16 9.56
C ALA A 164 42.54 -33.12 9.75
N ALA A 165 43.08 -32.00 10.27
CA ALA A 165 44.50 -31.86 10.56
C ALA A 165 45.01 -32.88 11.60
N LEU A 166 44.24 -33.09 12.68
CA LEU A 166 44.55 -34.11 13.70
C LEU A 166 44.54 -35.53 13.11
N SER A 167 43.57 -35.85 12.25
CA SER A 167 43.53 -37.14 11.54
C SER A 167 44.79 -37.34 10.68
N MET A 168 45.23 -36.32 9.96
CA MET A 168 46.44 -36.37 9.15
C MET A 168 47.70 -36.52 10.01
N GLN A 169 47.79 -35.84 11.16
CA GLN A 169 48.89 -36.02 12.10
C GLN A 169 48.91 -37.44 12.68
N GLY A 170 47.75 -38.01 13.03
CA GLY A 170 47.64 -39.39 13.51
C GLY A 170 48.10 -40.41 12.46
N GLN A 171 47.75 -40.21 11.18
CA GLN A 171 48.25 -41.03 10.09
C GLN A 171 49.77 -40.94 9.93
N LYS A 172 50.34 -39.73 10.00
CA LYS A 172 51.80 -39.52 9.96
C LYS A 172 52.51 -40.17 11.16
N ALA A 173 51.95 -40.06 12.36
CA ALA A 173 52.50 -40.71 13.55
C ALA A 173 52.52 -42.24 13.38
N ALA A 174 51.41 -42.83 12.91
CA ALA A 174 51.34 -44.26 12.60
C ALA A 174 52.34 -44.69 11.51
N GLU A 175 52.53 -43.86 10.48
CA GLU A 175 53.53 -44.10 9.44
C GLU A 175 54.95 -44.08 10.02
N LEU A 176 55.31 -43.06 10.82
CA LEU A 176 56.60 -42.97 11.48
C LEU A 176 56.86 -44.13 12.43
N GLU A 177 55.86 -44.56 13.21
CA GLU A 177 55.94 -45.76 14.04
C GLU A 177 56.21 -47.02 13.20
N SER A 178 55.58 -47.15 12.04
CA SER A 178 55.82 -48.27 11.12
C SER A 178 57.24 -48.24 10.55
N GLN A 179 57.78 -47.05 10.26
CA GLN A 179 59.16 -46.87 9.80
C GLN A 179 60.17 -47.20 10.89
N LEU A 180 59.93 -46.76 12.14
CA LEU A 180 60.75 -47.11 13.29
C LEU A 180 60.80 -48.62 13.50
N LYS A 181 59.65 -49.30 13.49
CA LYS A 181 59.59 -50.78 13.58
C LYS A 181 60.38 -51.46 12.47
N ARG A 182 60.31 -50.97 11.22
CA ARG A 182 61.10 -51.49 10.10
C ARG A 182 62.61 -51.27 10.29
N VAL A 183 63.02 -50.13 10.83
CA VAL A 183 64.43 -49.83 11.12
C VAL A 183 64.94 -50.71 12.28
N GLU A 184 64.16 -50.86 13.34
CA GLU A 184 64.46 -51.79 14.45
C GLU A 184 64.61 -53.22 13.95
N GLU A 185 63.72 -53.69 13.07
CA GLU A 185 63.81 -55.03 12.50
C GLU A 185 65.05 -55.21 11.61
N LYS A 186 65.43 -54.17 10.84
CA LYS A 186 66.67 -54.17 10.06
C LYS A 186 67.92 -54.21 10.94
N LEU A 187 67.93 -53.48 12.05
CA LEU A 187 69.04 -53.50 13.02
C LEU A 187 69.14 -54.83 13.78
N ARG A 188 68.00 -55.51 13.99
CA ARG A 188 67.95 -56.82 14.64
C ARG A 188 68.44 -57.96 13.75
N LYS A 189 68.41 -57.81 12.41
CA LYS A 189 69.01 -58.78 11.48
C LYS A 189 70.53 -58.56 11.44
N PRO A 190 71.36 -59.57 11.75
CA PRO A 190 72.81 -59.43 11.70
C PRO A 190 73.25 -59.09 10.27
N PRO A 191 74.29 -58.25 10.10
CA PRO A 191 74.73 -57.84 8.77
C PRO A 191 75.11 -59.09 7.95
N PRO A 192 74.70 -59.17 6.66
CA PRO A 192 75.15 -60.25 5.79
C PRO A 192 76.68 -60.20 5.68
N PRO A 193 77.35 -61.35 5.58
CA PRO A 193 78.81 -61.41 5.47
C PRO A 193 79.28 -60.59 4.27
N ALA A 194 80.26 -59.72 4.51
CA ALA A 194 80.79 -58.77 3.55
C ALA A 194 81.23 -59.46 2.25
N LYS A 195 80.52 -59.22 1.15
CA LYS A 195 81.06 -59.42 -0.19
C LYS A 195 81.88 -58.19 -0.57
N GLN A 196 83.19 -58.38 -0.58
CA GLN A 196 84.15 -57.47 -1.18
C GLN A 196 83.87 -57.35 -2.68
N GLU A 197 83.07 -56.37 -3.08
CA GLU A 197 82.91 -56.06 -4.49
C GLU A 197 83.76 -54.85 -4.84
N ARG A 198 84.69 -55.12 -5.76
CA ARG A 198 85.82 -54.29 -6.10
C ARG A 198 85.37 -52.99 -6.77
N ARG A 199 86.12 -51.95 -6.42
CA ARG A 199 86.23 -50.66 -7.12
C ARG A 199 86.25 -50.82 -8.65
N SER A 200 85.37 -50.09 -9.32
CA SER A 200 85.71 -49.41 -10.58
C SER A 200 84.94 -48.10 -10.68
N ARG A 201 85.66 -46.97 -10.58
CA ARG A 201 85.23 -45.64 -11.05
C ARG A 201 85.70 -45.48 -12.51
N PRO A 202 85.04 -44.68 -13.36
CA PRO A 202 85.44 -43.27 -13.56
C PRO A 202 84.23 -42.30 -13.66
N ARG A 203 84.31 -41.03 -13.19
CA ARG A 203 84.69 -39.76 -13.90
C ARG A 203 83.79 -39.51 -15.13
N ARG A 204 83.14 -38.36 -15.42
CA ARG A 204 83.22 -36.91 -15.09
C ARG A 204 81.93 -36.29 -15.73
N ALA A 205 81.27 -35.25 -15.22
CA ALA A 205 81.44 -33.83 -15.62
C ALA A 205 80.27 -33.00 -15.01
N GLY A 206 80.55 -31.77 -14.54
CA GLY A 206 79.52 -30.79 -14.11
C GLY A 206 78.87 -30.06 -15.30
N PRO A 207 78.31 -28.83 -15.18
CA PRO A 207 78.18 -27.90 -14.02
C PRO A 207 76.66 -27.59 -13.74
N ASP A 208 76.15 -26.71 -12.88
CA ASP A 208 76.45 -25.31 -12.54
C ASP A 208 75.79 -24.89 -11.20
N PRO A 209 76.18 -23.74 -10.62
CA PRO A 209 75.61 -23.17 -9.40
C PRO A 209 74.71 -21.96 -9.72
N PHE A 210 73.39 -22.04 -9.58
CA PHE A 210 72.57 -20.82 -9.59
C PHE A 210 71.22 -20.99 -8.87
N SER A 211 70.95 -19.99 -8.03
CA SER A 211 69.64 -19.52 -7.59
C SER A 211 68.91 -20.32 -6.51
N ASP A 212 69.31 -20.03 -5.28
CA ASP A 212 68.37 -19.68 -4.23
C ASP A 212 67.34 -18.63 -4.67
N VAL A 213 66.24 -18.60 -3.92
CA VAL A 213 65.14 -17.63 -3.84
C VAL A 213 63.87 -17.97 -4.63
N PRO A 214 62.85 -18.48 -3.91
CA PRO A 214 61.48 -18.01 -4.08
C PRO A 214 61.25 -16.83 -3.12
N LYS A 215 61.03 -15.66 -3.72
CA LYS A 215 60.59 -14.43 -3.08
C LYS A 215 59.23 -14.64 -2.41
N ASP A 216 59.10 -14.03 -1.23
CA ASP A 216 57.85 -13.45 -0.76
C ASP A 216 57.20 -12.63 -1.89
N SER A 217 55.98 -13.03 -2.26
CA SER A 217 54.94 -12.20 -2.84
C SER A 217 53.64 -12.76 -2.24
N ALA A 218 53.19 -12.29 -1.09
CA ALA A 218 52.31 -11.12 -1.03
C ALA A 218 51.30 -11.12 -2.19
N ASP A 219 50.22 -11.88 -2.04
CA ASP A 219 48.98 -11.60 -2.75
C ASP A 219 47.82 -11.68 -1.75
N LEU A 220 47.76 -10.64 -0.91
CA LEU A 220 46.55 -10.25 -0.21
C LEU A 220 45.60 -9.66 -1.25
N GLY A 221 44.92 -10.55 -1.98
CA GLY A 221 43.76 -10.20 -2.79
C GLY A 221 42.60 -9.77 -1.89
N LEU A 222 42.65 -8.51 -1.44
CA LEU A 222 41.47 -7.78 -1.00
C LEU A 222 40.52 -7.66 -2.21
N PRO A 223 39.26 -8.14 -2.13
CA PRO A 223 38.27 -7.74 -3.12
C PRO A 223 38.01 -6.23 -2.98
N PRO A 224 37.95 -5.47 -4.09
CA PRO A 224 37.54 -4.07 -4.04
C PRO A 224 36.10 -3.99 -3.55
N ALA A 225 35.87 -3.00 -2.68
CA ALA A 225 34.59 -2.66 -2.11
C ALA A 225 33.49 -2.64 -3.18
N THR A 226 32.47 -3.47 -2.99
CA THR A 226 31.19 -3.29 -3.66
C THR A 226 30.59 -2.00 -3.11
N SER A 227 30.66 -0.93 -3.91
CA SER A 227 29.84 0.26 -3.78
C SER A 227 28.39 -0.19 -3.85
N PHE A 228 27.75 -0.29 -2.69
CA PHE A 228 26.30 -0.41 -2.62
C PHE A 228 25.74 0.99 -2.84
N ASP A 229 25.34 1.27 -4.08
CA ASP A 229 24.51 2.41 -4.42
C ASP A 229 23.24 2.36 -3.56
N VAL A 230 23.09 3.34 -2.68
CA VAL A 230 21.84 3.60 -1.98
C VAL A 230 20.95 4.36 -2.95
N PRO A 231 19.75 3.85 -3.32
CA PRO A 231 18.82 4.63 -4.10
C PRO A 231 18.32 5.80 -3.26
N ASP A 232 18.62 7.00 -3.74
CA ASP A 232 18.04 8.25 -3.26
C ASP A 232 16.54 8.26 -3.61
N PHE A 233 15.70 8.13 -2.60
CA PHE A 233 14.26 8.34 -2.71
C PHE A 233 13.94 9.67 -2.03
N SER A 234 13.96 10.73 -2.85
CA SER A 234 13.31 12.01 -2.59
C SER A 234 12.25 12.26 -3.66
#